data_AF-A0A0B1S116-F1
#
_entry.id   AF-A0A0B1S116-F1
#
_cell.length_a   1.000
_cell.length_b   1.000
_cell.length_c   1.000
_cell.angle_alpha   90.00
_cell.angle_beta   90.00
_cell.angle_gamma   90.00
#
_symmetry.space_group_name_H-M   'P 1'
#
loop_
_entity.id
_entity.type
_entity.pdbx_description
1 polymer ?
#
loop_
_entity_poly.entity_id
_entity_poly.type
_entity_poly.pdbx_seq_one_letter_code
_entity_poly.pdbx_strand_id
1 'polypeptide(L)'
;MYPKINDKKLPADVKDAISDPAKQLHKFASFNRNEPCALAAICEMIAAFMGKDPVEVFFSSNFLEILRSHLSPHLLNDSPIL
;
A
#
# COMPACT_ATOMS: atom_id res chain seq x y z
N MET A 1 3.51 -4.56 6.66
CA MET A 1 3.47 -4.47 5.19
C MET A 1 4.14 -3.17 4.79
N TYR A 2 5.17 -3.17 3.93
CA TYR A 2 5.99 -1.99 3.71
C TYR A 2 6.12 -1.53 2.26
N PRO A 3 5.27 -0.59 1.81
CA PRO A 3 5.58 0.21 0.65
C PRO A 3 6.40 1.42 1.09
N LYS A 4 7.66 1.47 0.67
CA LYS A 4 8.45 2.71 0.73
C LYS A 4 7.88 3.68 -0.30
N ILE A 5 6.85 4.43 0.07
CA ILE A 5 6.24 5.43 -0.83
C ILE A 5 7.23 6.55 -1.23
N ASN A 6 8.31 6.70 -0.45
CA ASN A 6 9.40 7.64 -0.70
C ASN A 6 10.64 6.99 -1.36
N ASP A 7 10.55 5.73 -1.82
CA ASP A 7 11.70 5.07 -2.43
C ASP A 7 12.15 5.81 -3.69
N LYS A 8 13.46 6.00 -3.87
CA LYS A 8 14.00 6.68 -5.05
C LYS A 8 13.68 5.93 -6.35
N LYS A 9 13.49 4.61 -6.27
CA LYS A 9 13.13 3.76 -7.41
C LYS A 9 11.67 3.87 -7.83
N LEU A 10 10.81 4.45 -6.99
CA LEU A 10 9.40 4.59 -7.31
C LEU A 10 9.21 5.68 -8.39
N PRO A 11 8.42 5.42 -9.45
CA PRO A 11 8.13 6.40 -10.50
C PRO A 11 7.57 7.71 -9.93
N ALA A 12 7.88 8.84 -10.59
CA ALA A 12 7.48 10.16 -10.09
C ALA A 12 5.95 10.35 -10.12
N ASP A 13 5.32 9.94 -11.22
CA ASP A 13 3.86 9.88 -11.39
C ASP A 13 3.17 9.08 -10.28
N VAL A 14 3.75 7.95 -9.87
CA VAL A 14 3.21 7.14 -8.76
C VAL A 14 3.36 7.86 -7.40
N LYS A 15 4.47 8.56 -7.16
CA LYS A 15 4.66 9.35 -5.92
C LYS A 15 3.70 10.54 -5.82
N ASP A 16 3.44 11.16 -6.95
CA ASP A 16 2.58 12.33 -7.06
C ASP A 16 1.10 11.95 -6.94
N ALA A 17 0.74 10.73 -7.34
CA ALA A 17 -0.61 10.18 -7.19
C ALA A 17 -1.01 9.91 -5.72
N ILE A 18 -0.04 9.77 -4.80
CA ILE A 18 -0.33 9.54 -3.38
C ILE A 18 -0.72 10.87 -2.72
N SER A 19 -1.90 10.89 -2.10
CA SER A 19 -2.50 12.05 -1.46
C SER A 19 -1.72 12.51 -0.22
N ASP A 20 -1.77 13.81 0.06
CA ASP A 20 -1.15 14.36 1.27
C ASP A 20 -1.69 13.75 2.57
N PRO A 21 -3.01 13.52 2.75
CA PRO A 21 -3.52 12.81 3.92
C PRO A 21 -2.95 11.41 4.09
N ALA A 22 -2.84 10.64 2.99
CA ALA A 22 -2.22 9.31 3.02
C ALA A 22 -0.73 9.39 3.39
N LYS A 23 0.00 10.36 2.86
CA LYS A 23 1.40 10.64 3.25
C LYS A 23 1.52 11.00 4.73
N GLN A 24 0.62 11.82 5.28
CA GLN A 24 0.65 12.20 6.70
C GLN A 24 0.39 11.01 7.62
N LEU A 25 -0.59 10.16 7.29
CA LEU A 25 -0.85 8.93 8.06
C LEU A 25 0.32 7.95 7.97
N HIS A 26 0.91 7.82 6.79
CA HIS A 26 2.04 6.92 6.54
C HIS A 26 3.31 7.31 7.33
N LYS A 27 3.47 8.58 7.77
CA LYS A 27 4.61 8.99 8.62
C LYS A 27 4.70 8.22 9.94
N PHE A 28 3.56 7.70 10.42
CA PHE A 28 3.50 6.91 11.65
C PHE A 28 3.68 5.41 11.41
N ALA A 29 3.82 4.98 10.15
CA ALA A 29 4.03 3.59 9.81
C ALA A 29 5.48 3.14 10.11
N SER A 30 5.68 1.89 10.53
CA SER A 30 6.97 1.31 10.96
C SER A 30 7.35 0.04 10.20
N PHE A 31 8.61 -0.02 9.71
CA PHE A 31 9.14 -0.97 8.69
C PHE A 31 8.79 -2.44 8.95
N ASN A 32 8.67 -2.77 10.23
CA ASN A 32 8.57 -4.13 10.70
C ASN A 32 7.14 -4.53 11.07
N ARG A 33 6.13 -3.67 10.86
CA ARG A 33 4.74 -3.95 11.28
C ARG A 33 3.72 -3.78 10.15
N ASN A 34 2.63 -4.52 10.24
CA ASN A 34 1.43 -4.25 9.47
C ASN A 34 0.57 -3.26 10.24
N GLU A 35 0.58 -2.00 9.84
CA GLU A 35 -0.12 -0.93 10.55
C GLU A 35 -1.23 -0.33 9.67
N PRO A 36 -2.42 -0.07 10.21
CA PRO A 36 -3.55 0.45 9.46
C PRO A 36 -3.27 1.83 8.86
N CYS A 37 -2.37 2.62 9.48
CA CYS A 37 -1.96 3.93 9.00
C CYS A 37 -1.19 3.90 7.67
N ALA A 38 -0.62 2.75 7.28
CA ALA A 38 0.02 2.59 5.99
C ALA A 38 -1.00 2.37 4.85
N LEU A 39 -2.16 1.78 5.17
CA LEU A 39 -3.09 1.17 4.21
C LEU A 39 -3.54 2.12 3.09
N ALA A 40 -3.87 3.36 3.44
CA ALA A 40 -4.29 4.38 2.46
C ALA A 40 -3.20 4.62 1.41
N ALA A 41 -1.95 4.83 1.84
CA ALA A 41 -0.83 5.07 0.94
C ALA A 41 -0.48 3.84 0.10
N ILE A 42 -0.70 2.63 0.65
CA ILE A 42 -0.54 1.37 -0.10
C ILE A 42 -1.56 1.30 -1.24
N CYS A 43 -2.84 1.55 -0.92
CA CYS A 43 -3.93 1.45 -1.87
C CYS A 43 -3.74 2.44 -3.03
N GLU A 44 -3.44 3.70 -2.70
CA GLU A 44 -3.19 4.74 -3.70
C GLU A 44 -1.97 4.42 -4.57
N MET A 45 -0.90 3.89 -3.99
CA MET A 45 0.28 3.48 -4.76
C MET A 45 -0.01 2.32 -5.73
N ILE A 46 -0.78 1.32 -5.29
CA ILE A 46 -1.22 0.21 -6.16
C ILE A 46 -2.13 0.73 -7.27
N ALA A 47 -3.08 1.60 -6.93
CA ALA A 47 -4.00 2.19 -7.90
C ALA A 47 -3.28 3.03 -8.95
N ALA A 48 -2.27 3.79 -8.56
CA ALA A 48 -1.40 4.53 -9.47
C ALA A 48 -0.66 3.60 -10.44
N PHE A 49 -0.10 2.48 -9.96
CA PHE A 49 0.52 1.47 -10.85
C PHE A 49 -0.47 0.80 -11.80
N MET A 50 -1.72 0.66 -11.38
CA MET A 50 -2.78 0.06 -12.20
C MET A 50 -3.46 1.07 -13.14
N GLY A 51 -3.20 2.37 -12.99
CA GLY A 51 -3.93 3.43 -13.68
C GLY A 51 -5.43 3.44 -13.35
N LYS A 52 -5.79 3.08 -12.11
CA LYS A 52 -7.18 2.93 -11.64
C LYS A 52 -7.51 3.89 -10.50
N ASP A 53 -8.80 4.03 -10.23
CA ASP A 53 -9.26 4.76 -9.06
C ASP A 53 -8.95 3.98 -7.76
N PRO A 54 -8.39 4.61 -6.71
CA PRO A 54 -8.09 3.94 -5.45
C PRO A 54 -9.29 3.30 -4.78
N VAL A 55 -10.49 3.86 -4.96
CA VAL A 55 -11.75 3.31 -4.43
C VAL A 55 -12.10 2.02 -5.17
N GLU A 56 -11.95 1.98 -6.50
CA GLU A 56 -12.15 0.75 -7.29
C GLU A 56 -11.19 -0.36 -6.85
N VAL A 57 -9.92 -0.01 -6.62
CA VAL A 57 -8.90 -0.96 -6.17
C VAL A 57 -9.20 -1.49 -4.78
N PHE A 58 -9.64 -0.64 -3.85
CA PHE A 58 -9.99 -1.03 -2.48
C PHE A 58 -11.19 -1.97 -2.42
N PHE A 59 -12.24 -1.71 -3.20
CA PHE A 59 -13.46 -2.52 -3.24
C PHE A 59 -13.38 -3.72 -4.18
N SER A 60 -12.28 -3.87 -4.92
CA SER A 60 -12.03 -5.06 -5.72
C SER A 60 -11.97 -6.29 -4.81
N SER A 61 -12.68 -7.37 -5.18
CA SER A 61 -12.55 -8.69 -4.52
C SER A 61 -11.11 -9.19 -4.49
N ASN A 62 -10.28 -8.66 -5.38
CA ASN A 62 -8.89 -9.05 -5.54
C ASN A 62 -7.94 -8.16 -4.74
N PHE A 63 -8.41 -7.15 -3.99
CA PHE A 63 -7.50 -6.25 -3.24
C PHE A 63 -6.56 -7.04 -2.32
N LEU A 64 -7.11 -8.00 -1.57
CA LEU A 64 -6.31 -8.89 -0.72
C LEU A 64 -5.36 -9.78 -1.52
N GLU A 65 -5.77 -10.26 -2.70
CA GLU A 65 -4.90 -11.05 -3.58
C GLU A 65 -3.79 -10.21 -4.23
N ILE A 66 -4.06 -8.95 -4.57
CA ILE A 66 -3.11 -7.98 -5.11
C ILE A 66 -2.07 -7.64 -4.05
N LEU A 67 -2.50 -7.42 -2.80
CA LEU A 67 -1.59 -7.30 -1.67
C LEU A 67 -0.75 -8.58 -1.54
N ARG A 68 -1.36 -9.76 -1.68
CA ARG A 68 -0.69 -11.07 -1.56
C ARG A 68 0.35 -11.34 -2.65
N SER A 69 0.11 -10.92 -3.89
CA SER A 69 0.99 -11.18 -5.04
C SER A 69 2.16 -10.20 -5.14
N HIS A 70 1.99 -8.98 -4.64
CA HIS A 70 3.03 -7.94 -4.64
C HIS A 70 3.78 -7.79 -3.32
N LEU A 71 3.39 -8.54 -2.27
CA LEU A 71 4.13 -8.62 -1.01
C LEU A 71 4.91 -9.92 -0.90
N SER A 72 6.11 -9.79 -0.34
CA SER A 72 6.97 -10.92 0.00
C SER A 72 6.19 -11.97 0.82
N PRO A 73 6.22 -13.26 0.44
CA PRO A 73 5.41 -14.33 1.04
C PRO A 73 5.65 -14.56 2.53
N HIS A 74 6.73 -14.02 3.10
CA HIS A 74 7.06 -14.14 4.52
C HIS A 74 6.13 -13.34 5.46
N LEU A 75 5.40 -12.33 4.98
CA LEU A 75 4.55 -11.48 5.84
C LEU A 75 3.13 -12.03 6.07
N LEU A 76 2.74 -13.08 5.33
CA LEU A 76 1.39 -13.67 5.40
C LEU A 76 1.26 -14.75 6.48
N ASN A 77 2.37 -15.34 6.92
CA ASN A 77 2.36 -16.46 7.86
C ASN A 77 2.35 -16.01 9.34
N ASP A 78 2.58 -14.72 9.63
CA ASP A 78 2.71 -14.20 11.00
C ASP A 78 1.53 -13.31 11.44
N SER A 79 0.49 -13.14 10.61
CA SER A 79 -0.69 -12.37 11.00
C SER A 79 -1.75 -13.31 11.61
N PRO A 80 -2.06 -13.22 12.92
CA PRO A 80 -3.23 -13.88 13.47
C PRO A 80 -4.45 -13.24 12.82
N ILE A 81 -5.18 -14.03 12.05
CA ILE A 81 -6.49 -13.67 11.54
C ILE A 81 -7.39 -13.51 12.77
N LEU A 82 -7.80 -12.27 13.05
CA LEU A 82 -9.02 -11.97 13.80
C LEU A 82 -10.17 -11.90 12.81
#